data_AF-A0A1E4SFE6-F1
#
_entry.id   AF-A0A1E4SFE6-F1
#
_cell.length_a   1.000
_cell.length_b   1.000
_cell.length_c   1.000
_cell.angle_alpha   90.00
_cell.angle_beta   90.00
_cell.angle_gamma   90.00
#
_symmetry.space_group_name_H-M   'P 1'
#
loop_
_entity.id
_entity.type
_entity.pdbx_description
1 polymer ?
#
loop_
_entity_poly.entity_id
_entity_poly.type
_entity_poly.pdbx_seq_one_letter_code
_entity_poly.pdbx_strand_id
1 'polypeptide(L)'
;MKLNNILPALMLLAIVYAVTITEDTIERGTINLDVGDLVVAPGVYYSIINNALTTIVGSLNVGAGSGFYVSSTTSLIGLTIALAGVINNIRNDGTIAFNSLRSLTAPTYQLAGASFVNNGQMYLGGDGSNATPVMSITSLLWTNNGFLSFYQNTRSGGVVTLGAVLPITNAGQICLFKEAYVQTTAINGAGCITVGEDSTVWIQNSLLAVSEDQTIYLESPSSAIRVEALSLSQTFEVAGYGNGNLIGLSLPLNLDTILLDPFRYDARTGVLTLISGIFTQNFQIGTGYTPSLFEVVNANYGGLITTVLRGGVVYNGPIPAGSTPAANCRDCQPFPDAP
;
A
#
# COMPACT_ATOMS: atom_id res chain seq x y z
N MET A 1 -22.35 31.05 -56.80
CA MET A 1 -20.99 30.66 -56.38
C MET A 1 -20.64 31.45 -55.13
N LYS A 2 -20.68 30.83 -53.95
CA LYS A 2 -20.15 31.38 -52.70
C LYS A 2 -19.22 30.32 -52.12
N LEU A 3 -17.91 30.55 -52.19
CA LEU A 3 -16.94 29.81 -51.40
C LEU A 3 -16.98 30.41 -49.99
N ASN A 4 -17.40 29.63 -49.00
CA ASN A 4 -17.21 29.97 -47.61
C ASN A 4 -16.06 29.13 -47.04
N ASN A 5 -15.07 29.88 -46.55
CA ASN A 5 -13.84 29.47 -45.89
C ASN A 5 -14.04 28.37 -44.84
N ILE A 6 -13.36 27.24 -45.01
CA ILE A 6 -13.05 26.31 -43.93
C ILE A 6 -11.70 26.75 -43.36
N LEU A 7 -11.73 27.38 -42.19
CA LEU A 7 -10.53 27.66 -41.40
C LEU A 7 -10.09 26.33 -40.74
N PRO A 8 -8.85 25.84 -40.91
CA PRO A 8 -8.39 24.70 -40.13
C PRO A 8 -8.09 25.19 -38.71
N ALA A 9 -8.75 24.58 -37.71
CA ALA A 9 -8.35 24.71 -36.32
C ALA A 9 -7.00 23.99 -36.15
N LEU A 10 -5.92 24.77 -35.98
CA LEU A 10 -4.62 24.24 -35.60
C LEU A 10 -4.72 23.73 -34.15
N MET A 11 -4.81 22.42 -33.94
CA MET A 11 -4.49 21.82 -32.65
C MET A 11 -2.98 22.03 -32.42
N LEU A 12 -2.61 22.90 -31.48
CA LEU A 12 -1.26 22.87 -30.91
C LEU A 12 -1.15 21.58 -30.08
N LEU A 13 -0.47 20.56 -30.62
CA LEU A 13 0.08 19.51 -29.76
C LEU A 13 1.22 20.14 -28.96
N ALA A 14 1.06 20.20 -27.64
CA ALA A 14 2.21 20.39 -26.75
C ALA A 14 3.11 19.15 -26.91
N ILE A 15 4.34 19.34 -27.38
CA ILE A 15 5.35 18.28 -27.45
C ILE A 15 6.05 18.27 -26.10
N VAL A 16 5.87 17.20 -25.34
CA VAL A 16 6.61 16.96 -24.10
C VAL A 16 7.85 16.12 -24.44
N TYR A 17 9.03 16.56 -24.00
CA TYR A 17 10.30 15.90 -24.35
C TYR A 17 10.66 14.81 -23.34
N ALA A 18 11.24 13.72 -23.81
CA ALA A 18 11.90 12.74 -22.95
C ALA A 18 13.14 13.37 -22.28
N VAL A 19 13.36 13.03 -21.01
CA VAL A 19 14.48 13.49 -20.19
C VAL A 19 15.29 12.27 -19.74
N THR A 20 16.61 12.34 -19.94
CA THR A 20 17.55 11.34 -19.44
C THR A 20 18.56 12.01 -18.52
N ILE A 21 18.60 11.58 -17.26
CA ILE A 21 19.53 12.06 -16.25
C ILE A 21 20.75 11.14 -16.26
N THR A 22 21.91 11.69 -16.62
CA THR A 22 23.18 10.95 -16.77
C THR A 22 24.27 11.41 -15.80
N GLU A 23 23.97 12.45 -15.01
CA GLU A 23 24.79 12.98 -13.93
C GLU A 23 23.88 13.42 -12.79
N ASP A 24 24.46 13.53 -11.59
CA ASP A 24 23.73 13.93 -10.39
C ASP A 24 23.09 15.31 -10.57
N THR A 25 21.76 15.35 -10.52
CA THR A 25 20.97 16.54 -10.81
C THR A 25 20.10 16.91 -9.62
N ILE A 26 20.18 18.17 -9.17
CA ILE A 26 19.28 18.73 -8.15
C ILE A 26 18.54 19.93 -8.72
N GLU A 27 17.22 19.91 -8.63
CA GLU A 27 16.34 21.01 -9.01
C GLU A 27 15.53 21.51 -7.81
N ARG A 28 15.33 22.84 -7.72
CA ARG A 28 14.69 23.48 -6.56
C ARG A 28 13.64 24.50 -6.98
N GLY A 29 12.53 24.54 -6.24
CA GLY A 29 11.48 25.55 -6.36
C GLY A 29 10.25 25.08 -7.15
N THR A 30 9.32 26.00 -7.42
CA THR A 30 8.05 25.73 -8.11
C THR A 30 8.29 25.50 -9.60
N ILE A 31 8.74 24.30 -9.96
CA ILE A 31 8.89 23.85 -11.35
C ILE A 31 7.68 22.99 -11.68
N ASN A 32 6.71 23.47 -12.45
CA ASN A 32 5.76 22.54 -13.05
C ASN A 32 6.51 21.67 -14.06
N LEU A 33 6.97 20.49 -13.61
CA LEU A 33 7.70 19.55 -14.44
C LEU A 33 6.66 18.74 -15.22
N ASP A 34 6.67 18.91 -16.52
CA ASP A 34 5.94 18.08 -17.46
C ASP A 34 6.98 17.47 -18.41
N VAL A 35 7.26 16.19 -18.23
CA VAL A 35 8.27 15.45 -19.00
C VAL A 35 7.61 14.26 -19.68
N GLY A 36 8.14 13.90 -20.85
CA GLY A 36 7.75 12.69 -21.56
C GLY A 36 8.28 11.47 -20.81
N ASP A 37 9.10 10.65 -21.47
CA ASP A 37 9.80 9.57 -20.77
C ASP A 37 10.86 10.16 -19.82
N LEU A 38 10.90 9.69 -18.58
CA LEU A 38 11.97 10.01 -17.63
C LEU A 38 12.83 8.78 -17.39
N VAL A 39 14.13 8.91 -17.69
CA VAL A 39 15.14 7.89 -17.43
C VAL A 39 16.20 8.44 -16.50
N VAL A 40 16.40 7.81 -15.33
CA VAL A 40 17.54 8.08 -14.45
C VAL A 40 18.55 6.96 -14.65
N ALA A 41 19.68 7.28 -15.26
CA ALA A 41 20.72 6.31 -15.61
C ALA A 41 21.27 5.60 -14.34
N PRO A 42 21.86 4.40 -14.46
CA PRO A 42 22.46 3.70 -13.33
C PRO A 42 23.51 4.55 -12.61
N GLY A 43 23.51 4.51 -11.28
CA GLY A 43 24.54 5.13 -10.43
C GLY A 43 24.47 6.66 -10.26
N VAL A 44 23.44 7.33 -10.77
CA VAL A 44 23.24 8.78 -10.58
C VAL A 44 21.92 9.08 -9.89
N TYR A 45 21.70 10.31 -9.42
CA TYR A 45 20.40 10.71 -8.88
C TYR A 45 19.78 11.92 -9.56
N TYR A 46 18.45 11.98 -9.50
CA TYR A 46 17.65 13.15 -9.81
C TYR A 46 16.80 13.52 -8.60
N SER A 47 17.04 14.71 -8.04
CA SER A 47 16.35 15.20 -6.84
C SER A 47 15.62 16.50 -7.14
N ILE A 48 14.30 16.49 -6.98
CA ILE A 48 13.43 17.66 -7.15
C ILE A 48 12.92 18.08 -5.76
N ILE A 49 13.22 19.32 -5.37
CA ILE A 49 12.93 19.83 -4.02
C ILE A 49 11.96 21.00 -4.08
N ASN A 50 10.92 20.95 -3.25
CA ASN A 50 9.86 21.95 -3.11
C ASN A 50 9.08 22.21 -4.40
N ASN A 51 8.83 21.16 -5.17
CA ASN A 51 7.97 21.22 -6.34
C ASN A 51 6.55 20.74 -6.02
N ALA A 52 5.54 21.58 -6.20
CA ALA A 52 4.14 21.23 -5.95
C ALA A 52 3.57 20.22 -6.97
N LEU A 53 4.01 20.26 -8.24
CA LEU A 53 3.45 19.45 -9.32
C LEU A 53 4.55 18.82 -10.19
N THR A 54 4.66 17.50 -10.14
CA THR A 54 5.51 16.69 -11.02
C THR A 54 4.63 15.75 -11.85
N THR A 55 4.54 16.00 -13.15
CA THR A 55 3.83 15.13 -14.08
C THR A 55 4.83 14.47 -15.02
N ILE A 56 4.77 13.15 -15.08
CA ILE A 56 5.52 12.37 -16.07
C ILE A 56 4.47 11.82 -17.04
N VAL A 57 4.48 12.29 -18.28
CA VAL A 57 3.53 11.92 -19.34
C VAL A 57 3.97 10.66 -20.08
N GLY A 58 5.26 10.30 -20.01
CA GLY A 58 5.80 9.06 -20.56
C GLY A 58 6.10 7.98 -19.51
N SER A 59 6.99 7.07 -19.84
CA SER A 59 7.47 6.00 -18.94
C SER A 59 8.48 6.52 -17.93
N LEU A 60 8.51 5.92 -16.74
CA LEU A 60 9.48 6.19 -15.69
C LEU A 60 10.43 5.00 -15.55
N ASN A 61 11.72 5.21 -15.77
CA ASN A 61 12.76 4.19 -15.61
C ASN A 61 13.86 4.68 -14.68
N VAL A 62 14.03 4.03 -13.53
CA VAL A 62 15.09 4.32 -12.55
C VAL A 62 16.06 3.14 -12.51
N GLY A 63 17.28 3.37 -12.98
CA GLY A 63 18.33 2.35 -13.11
C GLY A 63 18.89 1.81 -11.77
N ALA A 64 19.66 0.73 -11.86
CA ALA A 64 20.28 0.13 -10.67
C ALA A 64 21.26 1.09 -9.99
N GLY A 65 21.21 1.16 -8.66
CA GLY A 65 22.05 2.06 -7.86
C GLY A 65 21.79 3.55 -8.10
N SER A 66 20.73 3.90 -8.83
CA SER A 66 20.32 5.28 -9.10
C SER A 66 19.15 5.68 -8.20
N GLY A 67 18.81 6.98 -8.20
CA GLY A 67 17.74 7.49 -7.35
C GLY A 67 16.90 8.59 -8.00
N PHE A 68 15.58 8.51 -7.84
CA PHE A 68 14.64 9.56 -8.19
C PHE A 68 13.90 10.04 -6.94
N TYR A 69 14.15 11.29 -6.56
CA TYR A 69 13.62 11.88 -5.34
C TYR A 69 12.74 13.08 -5.68
N VAL A 70 11.56 13.14 -5.10
CA VAL A 70 10.72 14.35 -5.09
C VAL A 70 10.37 14.65 -3.65
N SER A 71 10.83 15.78 -3.13
CA SER A 71 10.74 16.06 -1.70
C SER A 71 10.22 17.46 -1.39
N SER A 72 9.44 17.57 -0.32
CA SER A 72 9.02 18.84 0.26
C SER A 72 9.75 19.06 1.58
N THR A 73 10.45 20.18 1.66
CA THR A 73 11.19 20.61 2.85
C THR A 73 10.44 21.68 3.64
N THR A 74 9.22 22.04 3.21
CA THR A 74 8.40 23.11 3.78
C THR A 74 7.05 22.58 4.25
N SER A 75 6.40 23.29 5.18
CA SER A 75 5.08 22.94 5.69
C SER A 75 3.91 23.25 4.74
N LEU A 76 4.15 24.01 3.67
CA LEU A 76 3.08 24.58 2.83
C LEU A 76 2.92 23.90 1.47
N ILE A 77 3.90 23.09 1.04
CA ILE A 77 3.93 22.51 -0.30
C ILE A 77 3.63 21.02 -0.24
N GLY A 78 2.42 20.65 -0.67
CA GLY A 78 1.98 19.28 -0.84
C GLY A 78 2.38 18.80 -2.22
N LEU A 79 3.01 17.63 -2.28
CA LEU A 79 3.49 17.08 -3.54
C LEU A 79 2.34 16.44 -4.31
N THR A 80 2.10 16.88 -5.54
CA THR A 80 1.30 16.14 -6.51
C THR A 80 2.23 15.51 -7.53
N ILE A 81 2.25 14.18 -7.57
CA ILE A 81 3.05 13.41 -8.50
C ILE A 81 2.13 12.48 -9.27
N ALA A 82 2.08 12.68 -10.57
CA ALA A 82 1.23 11.92 -11.47
C ALA A 82 2.05 11.29 -12.59
N LEU A 83 1.82 10.00 -12.85
CA LEU A 83 2.20 9.40 -14.11
C LEU A 83 0.96 9.38 -15.01
N ALA A 84 0.97 10.20 -16.05
CA ALA A 84 -0.18 10.46 -16.91
C ALA A 84 -0.08 9.66 -18.21
N GLY A 85 -0.35 8.35 -18.16
CA GLY A 85 -0.56 7.59 -19.40
C GLY A 85 -0.85 6.11 -19.20
N VAL A 86 -1.96 5.66 -19.78
CA VAL A 86 -2.45 4.27 -19.69
C VAL A 86 -1.55 3.23 -20.40
N ILE A 87 -0.62 3.69 -21.26
CA ILE A 87 0.32 2.84 -21.99
C ILE A 87 1.75 2.87 -21.43
N ASN A 88 1.99 3.70 -20.40
CA ASN A 88 3.34 3.96 -19.88
C ASN A 88 3.80 2.85 -18.94
N ASN A 89 5.11 2.70 -18.80
CA ASN A 89 5.69 1.70 -17.91
C ASN A 89 6.43 2.39 -16.77
N ILE A 90 6.30 1.83 -15.57
CA ILE A 90 7.10 2.18 -14.40
C ILE A 90 8.05 1.03 -14.14
N ARG A 91 9.34 1.30 -14.24
CA ARG A 91 10.39 0.35 -13.88
C ARG A 91 11.34 0.99 -12.88
N ASN A 92 11.46 0.36 -11.72
CA ASN A 92 12.37 0.77 -10.67
C ASN A 92 13.36 -0.35 -10.32
N ASP A 93 14.61 -0.17 -10.68
CA ASP A 93 15.75 -1.00 -10.27
C ASP A 93 16.64 -0.26 -9.22
N GLY A 94 16.32 0.99 -8.88
CA GLY A 94 17.07 1.85 -7.96
C GLY A 94 16.23 2.28 -6.75
N THR A 95 16.22 3.57 -6.43
CA THR A 95 15.38 4.15 -5.37
C THR A 95 14.43 5.20 -5.93
N ILE A 96 13.14 5.08 -5.64
CA ILE A 96 12.16 6.15 -5.87
C ILE A 96 11.66 6.62 -4.50
N ALA A 97 11.76 7.91 -4.20
CA ALA A 97 11.29 8.42 -2.91
C ALA A 97 10.52 9.73 -3.07
N PHE A 98 9.25 9.70 -2.69
CA PHE A 98 8.36 10.85 -2.67
C PHE A 98 8.08 11.24 -1.23
N ASN A 99 8.74 12.30 -0.77
CA ASN A 99 8.76 12.69 0.63
C ASN A 99 8.02 14.01 0.85
N SER A 100 6.79 13.95 1.32
CA SER A 100 6.00 15.11 1.77
C SER A 100 5.76 15.11 3.29
N LEU A 101 6.60 14.41 4.08
CA LEU A 101 6.42 14.26 5.53
C LEU A 101 6.52 15.57 6.30
N ARG A 102 7.21 16.58 5.77
CA ARG A 102 7.29 17.91 6.41
C ARG A 102 6.14 18.83 6.03
N SER A 103 5.38 18.49 4.99
CA SER A 103 4.25 19.31 4.52
C SER A 103 3.01 19.02 5.33
N LEU A 104 2.28 20.07 5.72
CA LEU A 104 0.98 19.96 6.35
C LEU A 104 -0.15 19.77 5.31
N THR A 105 0.13 19.99 4.03
CA THR A 105 -0.82 19.70 2.94
C THR A 105 -0.60 18.27 2.44
N ALA A 106 -1.70 17.54 2.31
CA ALA A 106 -1.66 16.14 1.92
C ALA A 106 -1.13 15.96 0.48
N PRO A 107 -0.15 15.06 0.26
CA PRO A 107 0.31 14.75 -1.08
C PRO A 107 -0.69 13.90 -1.85
N THR A 108 -0.60 13.97 -3.18
CA THR A 108 -1.29 13.07 -4.10
C THR A 108 -0.26 12.38 -4.98
N TYR A 109 -0.09 11.08 -4.77
CA TYR A 109 0.75 10.21 -5.59
C TYR A 109 -0.14 9.26 -6.38
N GLN A 110 -0.24 9.50 -7.69
CA GLN A 110 -1.07 8.73 -8.61
C GLN A 110 -0.22 8.20 -9.74
N LEU A 111 0.32 7.01 -9.54
CA LEU A 111 1.21 6.35 -10.48
C LEU A 111 0.41 5.34 -11.29
N ALA A 112 -0.11 5.79 -12.43
CA ALA A 112 -0.89 4.98 -13.34
C ALA A 112 -0.09 4.63 -14.60
N GLY A 113 -0.15 3.37 -15.02
CA GLY A 113 0.58 2.89 -16.19
C GLY A 113 0.07 1.54 -16.70
N ALA A 114 0.51 1.12 -17.88
CA ALA A 114 0.28 -0.23 -18.38
C ALA A 114 0.98 -1.28 -17.51
N SER A 115 2.22 -1.00 -17.09
CA SER A 115 2.98 -1.91 -16.22
C SER A 115 3.73 -1.19 -15.10
N PHE A 116 3.86 -1.89 -13.98
CA PHE A 116 4.67 -1.53 -12.82
C PHE A 116 5.57 -2.71 -12.45
N VAL A 117 6.89 -2.47 -12.44
CA VAL A 117 7.89 -3.43 -11.97
C VAL A 117 8.83 -2.73 -10.99
N ASN A 118 8.81 -3.18 -9.73
CA ASN A 118 9.72 -2.72 -8.70
C ASN A 118 10.68 -3.83 -8.27
N ASN A 119 11.96 -3.70 -8.62
CA ASN A 119 13.06 -4.53 -8.12
C ASN A 119 13.91 -3.79 -7.08
N GLY A 120 13.83 -2.46 -7.05
CA GLY A 120 14.54 -1.59 -6.11
C GLY A 120 13.72 -1.26 -4.86
N GLN A 121 13.87 -0.02 -4.39
CA GLN A 121 13.16 0.51 -3.22
C GLN A 121 12.26 1.67 -3.63
N MET A 122 11.06 1.72 -3.06
CA MET A 122 10.12 2.80 -3.31
C MET A 122 9.46 3.28 -2.02
N TYR A 123 9.44 4.59 -1.82
CA TYR A 123 8.94 5.23 -0.60
C TYR A 123 7.93 6.33 -0.95
N LEU A 124 6.75 6.26 -0.35
CA LEU A 124 5.68 7.26 -0.50
C LEU A 124 5.30 7.76 0.89
N GLY A 125 5.56 9.03 1.15
CA GLY A 125 5.44 9.62 2.48
C GLY A 125 4.67 10.92 2.49
N GLY A 126 3.74 11.07 3.42
CA GLY A 126 2.97 12.30 3.62
C GLY A 126 2.65 12.59 5.08
N ASP A 127 2.15 13.79 5.36
CA ASP A 127 1.45 14.03 6.62
C ASP A 127 -0.06 13.85 6.41
N GLY A 128 -0.70 13.12 7.31
CA GLY A 128 -2.15 12.88 7.32
C GLY A 128 -2.89 13.73 8.37
N SER A 129 -2.23 14.72 8.98
CA SER A 129 -2.79 15.51 10.08
C SER A 129 -3.89 16.51 9.68
N ASN A 130 -3.77 17.19 8.53
CA ASN A 130 -4.71 18.24 8.11
C ASN A 130 -5.55 17.90 6.88
N ALA A 131 -5.17 16.86 6.13
CA ALA A 131 -5.85 16.42 4.93
C ALA A 131 -5.52 14.93 4.67
N THR A 132 -6.12 14.37 3.62
CA THR A 132 -6.01 12.95 3.28
C THR A 132 -5.00 12.72 2.16
N PRO A 133 -3.82 12.12 2.43
CA PRO A 133 -2.89 11.71 1.39
C PRO A 133 -3.51 10.64 0.47
N VAL A 134 -3.15 10.71 -0.80
CA VAL A 134 -3.49 9.68 -1.80
C VAL A 134 -2.21 9.00 -2.23
N MET A 135 -2.13 7.68 -2.09
CA MET A 135 -0.98 6.89 -2.49
C MET A 135 -1.42 5.69 -3.33
N SER A 136 -1.32 5.82 -4.64
CA SER A 136 -1.86 4.84 -5.58
C SER A 136 -0.84 4.43 -6.63
N ILE A 137 -0.65 3.11 -6.78
CA ILE A 137 0.14 2.49 -7.84
C ILE A 137 -0.79 1.58 -8.64
N THR A 138 -1.40 2.15 -9.68
CA THR A 138 -2.50 1.53 -10.44
C THR A 138 -2.03 1.16 -11.83
N SER A 139 -1.49 -0.06 -11.97
CA SER A 139 -1.09 -0.61 -13.27
C SER A 139 -1.82 -1.91 -13.59
N LEU A 140 -1.98 -2.19 -14.88
CA LEU A 140 -2.61 -3.44 -15.35
C LEU A 140 -1.72 -4.64 -15.05
N LEU A 141 -0.43 -4.56 -15.39
CA LEU A 141 0.58 -5.53 -15.00
C LEU A 141 1.33 -4.99 -13.79
N TRP A 142 1.34 -5.71 -12.68
CA TRP A 142 1.89 -5.19 -11.43
C TRP A 142 2.77 -6.25 -10.76
N THR A 143 4.04 -5.91 -10.54
CA THR A 143 5.00 -6.80 -9.89
C THR A 143 5.90 -6.04 -8.95
N ASN A 144 5.97 -6.50 -7.70
CA ASN A 144 6.93 -6.07 -6.70
C ASN A 144 7.83 -7.24 -6.31
N ASN A 145 9.13 -7.13 -6.61
CA ASN A 145 10.19 -8.03 -6.13
C ASN A 145 11.07 -7.36 -5.06
N GLY A 146 11.01 -6.03 -5.00
CA GLY A 146 11.83 -5.20 -4.12
C GLY A 146 11.09 -4.79 -2.84
N PHE A 147 11.20 -3.50 -2.50
CA PHE A 147 10.65 -2.91 -1.29
C PHE A 147 9.72 -1.75 -1.63
N LEU A 148 8.52 -1.72 -1.03
CA LEU A 148 7.58 -0.60 -1.05
C LEU A 148 7.28 -0.15 0.39
N SER A 149 7.32 1.15 0.66
CA SER A 149 6.91 1.72 1.95
C SER A 149 5.92 2.85 1.75
N PHE A 150 4.81 2.77 2.48
CA PHE A 150 3.79 3.81 2.58
C PHE A 150 3.74 4.30 4.03
N TYR A 151 3.86 5.60 4.21
CA TYR A 151 4.03 6.17 5.54
C TYR A 151 3.27 7.49 5.69
N GLN A 152 2.54 7.62 6.80
CA GLN A 152 2.03 8.89 7.29
C GLN A 152 2.59 9.25 8.66
N ASN A 153 2.84 10.54 8.94
CA ASN A 153 3.14 10.99 10.31
C ASN A 153 1.98 10.74 11.26
N THR A 154 0.77 10.97 10.75
CA THR A 154 -0.51 10.86 11.47
C THR A 154 -1.48 10.10 10.58
N ARG A 155 -2.14 9.06 11.11
CA ARG A 155 -3.12 8.28 10.37
C ARG A 155 -4.29 9.17 9.94
N SER A 156 -4.52 9.27 8.62
CA SER A 156 -5.69 9.92 8.04
C SER A 156 -6.76 8.91 7.57
N GLY A 157 -7.76 9.41 6.85
CA GLY A 157 -8.71 8.58 6.10
C GLY A 157 -8.19 8.05 4.76
N GLY A 158 -6.93 8.33 4.42
CA GLY A 158 -6.31 7.92 3.17
C GLY A 158 -6.15 6.41 3.07
N VAL A 159 -6.15 5.91 1.84
CA VAL A 159 -5.93 4.50 1.55
C VAL A 159 -4.87 4.34 0.47
N VAL A 160 -4.01 3.34 0.68
CA VAL A 160 -3.10 2.83 -0.33
C VAL A 160 -3.89 1.94 -1.28
N THR A 161 -3.76 2.22 -2.59
CA THR A 161 -4.40 1.43 -3.66
C THR A 161 -3.34 0.84 -4.57
N LEU A 162 -3.33 -0.49 -4.71
CA LEU A 162 -2.37 -1.23 -5.52
C LEU A 162 -3.06 -2.07 -6.59
N GLY A 163 -2.53 -2.04 -7.80
CA GLY A 163 -3.11 -2.72 -8.95
C GLY A 163 -4.31 -1.96 -9.53
N ALA A 164 -4.87 -2.51 -10.61
CA ALA A 164 -6.01 -1.91 -11.30
C ALA A 164 -7.14 -2.92 -11.52
N VAL A 165 -6.87 -3.99 -12.29
CA VAL A 165 -7.90 -4.99 -12.66
C VAL A 165 -7.35 -6.41 -12.56
N LEU A 166 -6.15 -6.66 -13.08
CA LEU A 166 -5.52 -7.97 -13.00
C LEU A 166 -4.88 -8.19 -11.62
N PRO A 167 -4.65 -9.47 -11.22
CA PRO A 167 -3.96 -9.77 -9.98
C PRO A 167 -2.60 -9.08 -9.89
N ILE A 168 -2.28 -8.54 -8.72
CA ILE A 168 -0.93 -8.08 -8.41
C ILE A 168 -0.03 -9.26 -8.06
N THR A 169 1.26 -9.17 -8.37
CA THR A 169 2.26 -10.13 -7.89
C THR A 169 3.21 -9.47 -6.90
N ASN A 170 3.19 -9.89 -5.64
CA ASN A 170 4.10 -9.43 -4.61
C ASN A 170 5.01 -10.58 -4.17
N ALA A 171 6.28 -10.52 -4.59
CA ALA A 171 7.36 -11.40 -4.13
C ALA A 171 8.36 -10.66 -3.22
N GLY A 172 8.15 -9.35 -3.03
CA GLY A 172 8.97 -8.48 -2.20
C GLY A 172 8.32 -8.13 -0.87
N GLN A 173 8.69 -6.97 -0.34
CA GLN A 173 8.20 -6.43 0.92
C GLN A 173 7.32 -5.20 0.66
N ILE A 174 6.20 -5.10 1.37
CA ILE A 174 5.35 -3.91 1.45
C ILE A 174 5.23 -3.52 2.92
N CYS A 175 5.48 -2.26 3.26
CA CYS A 175 5.38 -1.75 4.62
C CYS A 175 4.34 -0.63 4.71
N LEU A 176 3.49 -0.70 5.72
CA LEU A 176 2.41 0.26 5.97
C LEU A 176 2.59 0.86 7.37
N PHE A 177 2.73 2.17 7.48
CA PHE A 177 2.77 2.87 8.77
C PHE A 177 1.76 4.00 8.80
N LYS A 178 0.80 3.92 9.73
CA LYS A 178 -0.35 4.82 9.81
C LYS A 178 -1.11 4.88 8.49
N GLU A 179 -1.28 3.72 7.86
CA GLU A 179 -1.88 3.58 6.53
C GLU A 179 -2.94 2.47 6.48
N ALA A 180 -3.98 2.67 5.67
CA ALA A 180 -4.88 1.58 5.27
C ALA A 180 -4.53 1.11 3.87
N TYR A 181 -4.25 -0.17 3.68
CA TYR A 181 -4.23 -0.77 2.36
C TYR A 181 -5.58 -1.41 2.07
N VAL A 182 -6.16 -1.11 0.91
CA VAL A 182 -7.41 -1.72 0.45
C VAL A 182 -7.10 -2.64 -0.71
N GLN A 183 -7.38 -3.92 -0.52
CA GLN A 183 -7.26 -4.92 -1.58
C GLN A 183 -8.39 -4.74 -2.59
N THR A 184 -8.04 -4.34 -3.81
CA THR A 184 -8.95 -4.19 -4.95
C THR A 184 -8.81 -5.29 -6.01
N THR A 185 -7.73 -6.08 -5.95
CA THR A 185 -7.40 -7.17 -6.90
C THR A 185 -6.92 -8.41 -6.16
N ALA A 186 -6.85 -9.57 -6.82
CA ALA A 186 -6.22 -10.75 -6.23
C ALA A 186 -4.71 -10.52 -6.02
N ILE A 187 -4.12 -11.18 -5.02
CA ILE A 187 -2.70 -11.05 -4.67
C ILE A 187 -2.02 -12.39 -4.86
N ASN A 188 -1.08 -12.45 -5.80
CA ASN A 188 -0.21 -13.60 -6.05
C ASN A 188 1.19 -13.36 -5.45
N GLY A 189 1.95 -14.43 -5.28
CA GLY A 189 3.35 -14.40 -4.85
C GLY A 189 3.53 -14.86 -3.40
N ALA A 190 4.79 -14.85 -2.96
CA ALA A 190 5.23 -15.33 -1.66
C ALA A 190 5.94 -14.23 -0.83
N GLY A 191 5.65 -12.97 -1.15
CA GLY A 191 6.21 -11.80 -0.46
C GLY A 191 5.52 -11.55 0.88
N CYS A 192 5.79 -10.38 1.45
CA CYS A 192 5.24 -9.98 2.75
C CYS A 192 4.59 -8.58 2.69
N ILE A 193 3.50 -8.42 3.46
CA ILE A 193 2.87 -7.14 3.77
C ILE A 193 3.01 -6.94 5.29
N THR A 194 3.93 -6.07 5.70
CA THR A 194 4.09 -5.65 7.09
C THR A 194 3.09 -4.53 7.41
N VAL A 195 2.25 -4.80 8.40
CA VAL A 195 1.29 -3.87 8.96
C VAL A 195 1.91 -3.30 10.23
N GLY A 196 2.46 -2.09 10.14
CA GLY A 196 3.10 -1.39 11.26
C GLY A 196 2.09 -0.68 12.16
N GLU A 197 2.61 0.29 12.93
CA GLU A 197 1.82 1.13 13.84
C GLU A 197 0.62 1.77 13.13
N ASP A 198 -0.56 1.66 13.75
CA ASP A 198 -1.84 2.26 13.34
C ASP A 198 -2.19 2.00 11.87
N SER A 199 -1.79 0.84 11.36
CA SER A 199 -2.01 0.41 9.99
C SER A 199 -3.02 -0.72 9.91
N THR A 200 -3.67 -0.80 8.75
CA THR A 200 -4.72 -1.81 8.50
C THR A 200 -4.58 -2.38 7.10
N VAL A 201 -4.61 -3.71 7.00
CA VAL A 201 -4.89 -4.38 5.73
C VAL A 201 -6.38 -4.68 5.66
N TRP A 202 -7.03 -4.15 4.64
CA TRP A 202 -8.44 -4.36 4.37
C TRP A 202 -8.63 -5.22 3.13
N ILE A 203 -9.00 -6.48 3.37
CA ILE A 203 -9.44 -7.44 2.36
C ILE A 203 -10.89 -7.11 2.00
N GLN A 204 -11.08 -6.17 1.08
CA GLN A 204 -12.41 -5.64 0.73
C GLN A 204 -13.23 -6.63 -0.11
N ASN A 205 -12.58 -7.53 -0.83
CA ASN A 205 -13.26 -8.52 -1.63
C ASN A 205 -12.71 -9.92 -1.34
N SER A 206 -13.35 -10.62 -0.41
CA SER A 206 -13.03 -11.99 -0.04
C SER A 206 -13.30 -13.03 -1.15
N LEU A 207 -13.74 -12.61 -2.35
CA LEU A 207 -13.75 -13.47 -3.55
C LEU A 207 -12.44 -13.40 -4.32
N LEU A 208 -11.67 -12.33 -4.15
CA LEU A 208 -10.36 -12.18 -4.77
C LEU A 208 -9.35 -12.95 -3.94
N ALA A 209 -8.74 -13.94 -4.58
CA ALA A 209 -7.77 -14.81 -3.92
C ALA A 209 -6.57 -14.01 -3.40
N VAL A 210 -6.15 -14.34 -2.19
CA VAL A 210 -4.82 -13.99 -1.68
C VAL A 210 -4.03 -15.29 -1.60
N SER A 211 -2.83 -15.28 -2.17
CA SER A 211 -1.91 -16.43 -2.13
C SER A 211 -1.71 -16.91 -0.69
N GLU A 212 -1.73 -18.22 -0.47
CA GLU A 212 -1.46 -18.79 0.85
C GLU A 212 0.00 -18.60 1.29
N ASP A 213 0.91 -18.32 0.32
CA ASP A 213 2.32 -17.98 0.58
C ASP A 213 2.54 -16.48 0.83
N GLN A 214 1.50 -15.65 0.68
CA GLN A 214 1.58 -14.21 0.95
C GLN A 214 1.35 -13.99 2.44
N THR A 215 2.42 -13.60 3.15
CA THR A 215 2.33 -13.36 4.59
C THR A 215 1.86 -11.95 4.89
N ILE A 216 0.90 -11.81 5.80
CA ILE A 216 0.53 -10.53 6.42
C ILE A 216 1.14 -10.51 7.82
N TYR A 217 2.10 -9.61 8.07
CA TYR A 217 2.80 -9.53 9.34
C TYR A 217 2.28 -8.37 10.18
N LEU A 218 1.73 -8.68 11.36
CA LEU A 218 1.27 -7.70 12.34
C LEU A 218 2.44 -7.32 13.26
N GLU A 219 3.16 -6.26 12.89
CA GLU A 219 4.40 -5.86 13.56
C GLU A 219 4.15 -5.08 14.87
N SER A 220 3.00 -4.42 15.01
CA SER A 220 2.66 -3.56 16.14
C SER A 220 1.40 -4.06 16.87
N PRO A 221 1.27 -3.77 18.19
CA PRO A 221 0.00 -3.93 18.92
C PRO A 221 -1.20 -3.22 18.29
N SER A 222 -0.99 -2.13 17.53
CA SER A 222 -2.08 -1.40 16.86
C SER A 222 -2.33 -1.83 15.41
N SER A 223 -1.63 -2.85 14.93
CA SER A 223 -1.84 -3.43 13.59
C SER A 223 -3.20 -4.13 13.50
N ALA A 224 -3.85 -4.03 12.35
CA ALA A 224 -5.15 -4.68 12.14
C ALA A 224 -5.32 -5.34 10.76
N ILE A 225 -6.10 -6.42 10.73
CA ILE A 225 -6.65 -7.03 9.52
C ILE A 225 -8.17 -6.93 9.57
N ARG A 226 -8.77 -6.42 8.49
CA ARG A 226 -10.22 -6.43 8.27
C ARG A 226 -10.55 -7.22 7.02
N VAL A 227 -11.41 -8.23 7.15
CA VAL A 227 -11.90 -9.02 6.01
C VAL A 227 -13.38 -8.79 5.79
N GLU A 228 -13.78 -8.50 4.56
CA GLU A 228 -15.20 -8.43 4.21
C GLU A 228 -15.84 -9.82 4.27
N ALA A 229 -16.87 -9.98 5.10
CA ALA A 229 -17.58 -11.24 5.26
C ALA A 229 -18.67 -11.40 4.18
N LEU A 230 -18.24 -11.58 2.92
CA LEU A 230 -19.13 -11.57 1.75
C LEU A 230 -19.19 -12.89 0.97
N SER A 231 -18.29 -13.85 1.23
CA SER A 231 -18.11 -15.00 0.34
C SER A 231 -17.52 -16.26 0.98
N LEU A 232 -17.06 -17.19 0.13
CA LEU A 232 -16.29 -18.38 0.47
C LEU A 232 -15.16 -18.08 1.45
N SER A 233 -14.89 -19.06 2.30
CA SER A 233 -13.80 -19.01 3.26
C SER A 233 -12.46 -19.05 2.54
N GLN A 234 -11.58 -18.10 2.87
CA GLN A 234 -10.17 -18.11 2.49
C GLN A 234 -9.30 -18.28 3.75
N THR A 235 -8.08 -18.74 3.57
CA THR A 235 -7.07 -18.82 4.63
C THR A 235 -5.97 -17.81 4.37
N PHE A 236 -5.76 -16.90 5.30
CA PHE A 236 -4.70 -15.90 5.24
C PHE A 236 -3.54 -16.33 6.14
N GLU A 237 -2.31 -16.31 5.63
CA GLU A 237 -1.13 -16.51 6.46
C GLU A 237 -0.82 -15.24 7.26
N VAL A 238 -0.82 -15.34 8.60
CA VAL A 238 -0.65 -14.18 9.48
C VAL A 238 0.46 -14.44 10.49
N ALA A 239 1.51 -13.61 10.42
CA ALA A 239 2.58 -13.60 11.40
C ALA A 239 2.36 -12.48 12.43
N GLY A 240 2.97 -12.62 13.61
CA GLY A 240 2.99 -11.55 14.63
C GLY A 240 1.70 -11.36 15.42
N TYR A 241 0.69 -12.22 15.26
CA TYR A 241 -0.57 -12.09 15.99
C TYR A 241 -0.36 -12.25 17.52
N GLY A 242 -0.74 -11.24 18.29
CA GLY A 242 -0.49 -11.15 19.72
C GLY A 242 -0.32 -9.72 20.21
N ASN A 243 -0.11 -9.56 21.52
CA ASN A 243 0.05 -8.26 22.17
C ASN A 243 -1.09 -7.26 21.89
N GLY A 244 -2.32 -7.75 21.63
CA GLY A 244 -3.50 -6.93 21.42
C GLY A 244 -3.78 -6.49 19.97
N ASN A 245 -2.97 -6.89 18.99
CA ASN A 245 -3.30 -6.62 17.59
C ASN A 245 -4.57 -7.37 17.14
N LEU A 246 -5.19 -6.85 16.08
CA LEU A 246 -6.59 -7.13 15.76
C LEU A 246 -6.73 -7.90 14.45
N ILE A 247 -7.46 -9.03 14.50
CA ILE A 247 -7.98 -9.70 13.31
C ILE A 247 -9.50 -9.67 13.38
N GLY A 248 -10.17 -9.25 12.31
CA GLY A 248 -11.62 -9.17 12.32
C GLY A 248 -12.30 -9.16 10.96
N LEU A 249 -13.62 -9.14 11.02
CA LEU A 249 -14.54 -9.12 9.90
C LEU A 249 -15.25 -7.77 9.77
N SER A 250 -15.87 -7.55 8.61
CA SER A 250 -16.75 -6.40 8.36
C SER A 250 -18.11 -6.49 9.04
N LEU A 251 -18.48 -7.66 9.55
CA LEU A 251 -19.73 -7.95 10.24
C LEU A 251 -19.46 -8.36 11.69
N PRO A 252 -20.42 -8.15 12.61
CA PRO A 252 -20.34 -8.72 13.95
C PRO A 252 -20.10 -10.23 13.89
N LEU A 253 -19.14 -10.71 14.67
CA LEU A 253 -19.01 -12.14 14.90
C LEU A 253 -20.28 -12.63 15.58
N ASN A 254 -20.66 -13.89 15.34
CA ASN A 254 -21.89 -14.54 15.84
C ASN A 254 -23.24 -13.86 15.52
N LEU A 255 -23.32 -13.22 14.34
CA LEU A 255 -24.50 -12.50 13.84
C LEU A 255 -25.82 -13.30 13.90
N ASP A 256 -25.81 -14.60 13.57
CA ASP A 256 -27.03 -15.41 13.50
C ASP A 256 -27.58 -15.81 14.88
N THR A 257 -26.73 -15.90 15.89
CA THR A 257 -27.11 -16.17 17.28
C THR A 257 -25.90 -16.07 18.21
N ILE A 258 -26.11 -15.51 19.40
CA ILE A 258 -25.10 -15.48 20.47
C ILE A 258 -24.70 -16.89 20.97
N LEU A 259 -25.45 -17.91 20.58
CA LEU A 259 -25.21 -19.32 20.94
C LEU A 259 -24.12 -19.98 20.08
N LEU A 260 -23.71 -19.36 18.96
CA LEU A 260 -22.59 -19.83 18.16
C LEU A 260 -21.29 -19.16 18.61
N ASP A 261 -20.22 -19.95 18.60
CA ASP A 261 -18.89 -19.43 18.91
C ASP A 261 -18.51 -18.34 17.90
N PRO A 262 -18.08 -17.15 18.36
CA PRO A 262 -17.67 -16.07 17.47
C PRO A 262 -16.37 -16.38 16.71
N PHE A 263 -15.56 -17.29 17.24
CA PHE A 263 -14.33 -17.79 16.63
C PHE A 263 -14.02 -19.20 17.12
N ARG A 264 -13.11 -19.88 16.41
CA ARG A 264 -12.53 -21.16 16.81
C ARG A 264 -11.03 -21.16 16.55
N TYR A 265 -10.25 -21.69 17.47
CA TYR A 265 -8.82 -21.88 17.28
C TYR A 265 -8.50 -23.37 17.35
N ASP A 266 -7.91 -23.90 16.29
CA ASP A 266 -7.40 -25.26 16.25
C ASP A 266 -5.93 -25.27 16.68
N ALA A 267 -5.66 -25.73 17.90
CA ALA A 267 -4.31 -25.77 18.46
C ALA A 267 -3.36 -26.75 17.76
N ARG A 268 -3.88 -27.68 16.93
CA ARG A 268 -3.07 -28.64 16.17
C ARG A 268 -2.61 -28.05 14.84
N THR A 269 -3.51 -27.37 14.13
CA THR A 269 -3.21 -26.78 12.81
C THR A 269 -2.69 -25.35 12.92
N GLY A 270 -3.05 -24.65 13.99
CA GLY A 270 -2.73 -23.24 14.19
C GLY A 270 -3.67 -22.28 13.45
N VAL A 271 -4.85 -22.75 13.04
CA VAL A 271 -5.85 -21.94 12.34
C VAL A 271 -6.80 -21.28 13.33
N LEU A 272 -6.93 -19.97 13.24
CA LEU A 272 -8.01 -19.18 13.84
C LEU A 272 -9.10 -18.94 12.79
N THR A 273 -10.31 -19.46 13.04
CA THR A 273 -11.49 -19.22 12.21
C THR A 273 -12.38 -18.19 12.87
N LEU A 274 -12.68 -17.10 12.18
CA LEU A 274 -13.70 -16.13 12.60
C LEU A 274 -15.05 -16.45 11.94
N ILE A 275 -16.14 -16.31 12.69
CA ILE A 275 -17.46 -16.77 12.30
C ILE A 275 -18.49 -15.63 12.45
N SER A 276 -19.11 -15.25 11.33
CA SER A 276 -20.24 -14.31 11.28
C SER A 276 -21.41 -14.99 10.55
N GLY A 277 -22.22 -15.73 11.32
CA GLY A 277 -23.30 -16.53 10.76
C GLY A 277 -22.78 -17.64 9.85
N ILE A 278 -23.20 -17.63 8.59
CA ILE A 278 -22.70 -18.57 7.56
C ILE A 278 -21.33 -18.18 6.99
N PHE A 279 -20.88 -16.94 7.20
CA PHE A 279 -19.60 -16.45 6.66
C PHE A 279 -18.47 -16.81 7.63
N THR A 280 -17.42 -17.41 7.08
CA THR A 280 -16.23 -17.81 7.85
C THR A 280 -14.96 -17.40 7.12
N GLN A 281 -13.96 -16.95 7.85
CA GLN A 281 -12.62 -16.66 7.31
C GLN A 281 -11.57 -17.25 8.24
N ASN A 282 -10.51 -17.80 7.65
CA ASN A 282 -9.46 -18.52 8.37
C ASN A 282 -8.17 -17.71 8.36
N PHE A 283 -7.43 -17.79 9.45
CA PHE A 283 -6.15 -17.13 9.63
C PHE A 283 -5.17 -18.16 10.18
N GLN A 284 -4.13 -18.49 9.42
CA GLN A 284 -3.04 -19.35 9.85
C GLN A 284 -2.10 -18.52 10.74
N ILE A 285 -2.37 -18.53 12.04
CA ILE A 285 -1.62 -17.77 13.06
C ILE A 285 -0.54 -18.62 13.77
N GLY A 286 -0.57 -19.92 13.54
CA GLY A 286 0.34 -20.90 14.13
C GLY A 286 -0.13 -21.46 15.47
N THR A 287 0.73 -22.23 16.10
CA THR A 287 0.42 -23.03 17.30
C THR A 287 0.82 -22.32 18.61
N GLY A 288 0.34 -22.85 19.75
CA GLY A 288 0.79 -22.41 21.08
C GLY A 288 -0.02 -21.28 21.71
N TYR A 289 -1.09 -20.80 21.07
CA TYR A 289 -1.96 -19.79 21.67
C TYR A 289 -2.81 -20.40 22.80
N THR A 290 -2.93 -19.66 23.89
CA THR A 290 -3.75 -20.05 25.05
C THR A 290 -5.21 -19.60 24.86
N PRO A 291 -6.21 -20.51 24.81
CA PRO A 291 -7.60 -20.16 24.49
C PRO A 291 -8.24 -19.05 25.33
N SER A 292 -7.89 -18.94 26.61
CA SER A 292 -8.47 -17.93 27.53
C SER A 292 -7.95 -16.50 27.32
N LEU A 293 -6.96 -16.31 26.44
CA LEU A 293 -6.38 -15.00 26.13
C LEU A 293 -6.91 -14.41 24.82
N PHE A 294 -7.76 -15.14 24.10
CA PHE A 294 -8.53 -14.58 22.99
C PHE A 294 -9.73 -13.81 23.53
N GLU A 295 -9.96 -12.62 23.00
CA GLU A 295 -11.06 -11.76 23.41
C GLU A 295 -11.78 -11.20 22.17
N VAL A 296 -13.10 -11.28 22.18
CA VAL A 296 -13.94 -10.62 21.17
C VAL A 296 -14.11 -9.15 21.56
N VAL A 297 -13.75 -8.26 20.65
CA VAL A 297 -13.76 -6.81 20.89
C VAL A 297 -14.64 -6.09 19.88
N ASN A 298 -15.00 -4.84 20.20
CA ASN A 298 -15.45 -3.91 19.18
C ASN A 298 -14.24 -3.55 18.32
N ALA A 299 -14.25 -3.99 17.08
CA ALA A 299 -13.12 -3.87 16.18
C ALA A 299 -13.04 -2.46 15.62
N ASN A 300 -12.07 -1.68 16.11
CA ASN A 300 -11.71 -0.39 15.52
C ASN A 300 -10.52 -0.60 14.59
N TYR A 301 -10.76 -0.41 13.29
CA TYR A 301 -9.75 -0.61 12.25
C TYR A 301 -9.03 0.69 11.84
N GLY A 302 -9.25 1.79 12.58
CA GLY A 302 -8.59 3.08 12.38
C GLY A 302 -9.13 3.91 11.21
N GLY A 303 -8.88 5.22 11.26
CA GLY A 303 -9.24 6.19 10.22
C GLY A 303 -10.75 6.23 9.93
N LEU A 304 -11.12 6.16 8.65
CA LEU A 304 -12.52 6.13 8.19
C LEU A 304 -13.14 4.71 8.20
N ILE A 305 -12.38 3.68 8.54
CA ILE A 305 -12.89 2.31 8.56
C ILE A 305 -13.77 2.15 9.80
N THR A 306 -15.07 1.96 9.57
CA THR A 306 -16.08 1.98 10.63
C THR A 306 -15.79 0.92 11.70
N THR A 307 -16.04 1.29 12.95
CA THR A 307 -16.00 0.35 14.06
C THR A 307 -17.10 -0.70 13.89
N VAL A 308 -16.72 -1.97 13.99
CA VAL A 308 -17.66 -3.08 13.94
C VAL A 308 -17.83 -3.64 15.35
N LEU A 309 -19.04 -3.53 15.89
CA LEU A 309 -19.36 -4.06 17.21
C LEU A 309 -19.15 -5.58 17.21
N ARG A 310 -18.36 -6.09 18.17
CA ARG A 310 -17.96 -7.50 18.23
C ARG A 310 -17.38 -8.03 16.91
N GLY A 311 -16.75 -7.17 16.12
CA GLY A 311 -16.31 -7.50 14.77
C GLY A 311 -14.97 -8.22 14.68
N GLY A 312 -14.25 -8.40 15.78
CA GLY A 312 -12.91 -8.97 15.73
C GLY A 312 -12.44 -9.59 17.03
N VAL A 313 -11.29 -10.21 16.95
CA VAL A 313 -10.63 -10.94 18.03
C VAL A 313 -9.22 -10.40 18.20
N VAL A 314 -8.87 -10.10 19.45
CA VAL A 314 -7.50 -9.82 19.86
C VAL A 314 -6.95 -10.98 20.66
N TYR A 315 -5.63 -11.12 20.67
CA TYR A 315 -4.92 -12.00 21.59
C TYR A 315 -4.12 -11.17 22.58
N ASN A 316 -4.51 -11.22 23.86
CA ASN A 316 -3.95 -10.38 24.93
C ASN A 316 -2.62 -10.91 25.49
N GLY A 317 -2.18 -12.10 25.05
CA GLY A 317 -0.88 -12.67 25.43
C GLY A 317 0.25 -12.26 24.48
N PRO A 318 1.51 -12.58 24.85
CA PRO A 318 2.65 -12.44 23.94
C PRO A 318 2.56 -13.43 22.78
N ILE A 319 3.20 -13.10 21.67
CA ILE A 319 3.29 -13.99 20.50
C ILE A 319 3.91 -15.34 20.92
N PRO A 320 3.21 -16.49 20.77
CA PRO A 320 3.74 -17.78 21.17
C PRO A 320 4.91 -18.24 20.30
N ALA A 321 5.83 -19.05 20.84
CA ALA A 321 6.98 -19.57 20.09
C ALA A 321 6.59 -20.44 18.87
N GLY A 322 5.39 -21.02 18.88
CA GLY A 322 4.85 -21.83 17.78
C GLY A 322 4.05 -21.04 16.74
N SER A 323 3.98 -19.72 16.85
CA SER A 323 3.25 -18.86 15.91
C SER A 323 3.82 -18.96 14.50
N THR A 324 3.02 -18.58 13.50
CA THR A 324 3.48 -18.43 12.12
C THR A 324 4.70 -17.49 12.07
N PRO A 325 5.84 -17.93 11.51
CA PRO A 325 7.05 -17.11 11.44
C PRO A 325 6.93 -16.05 10.33
N ALA A 326 7.50 -14.86 10.55
CA ALA A 326 7.62 -13.83 9.54
C ALA A 326 8.84 -14.06 8.61
N ALA A 327 9.06 -15.31 8.15
CA ALA A 327 10.33 -15.73 7.54
C ALA A 327 10.63 -15.08 6.17
N ASN A 328 9.60 -14.75 5.41
CA ASN A 328 9.66 -14.03 4.14
C ASN A 328 9.53 -12.50 4.29
N CYS A 329 9.31 -12.01 5.52
CA CYS A 329 9.23 -10.59 5.81
C CYS A 329 10.63 -10.02 6.09
N ARG A 330 10.96 -8.94 5.40
CA ARG A 330 12.19 -8.16 5.64
C ARG A 330 11.86 -6.97 6.53
N ASP A 331 12.85 -6.52 7.30
CA ASP A 331 12.68 -5.32 8.11
C ASP A 331 12.28 -4.12 7.26
N CYS A 332 11.32 -3.34 7.76
CA CYS A 332 10.93 -2.09 7.13
C CYS A 332 12.05 -1.06 7.24
N GLN A 333 12.47 -0.52 6.10
CA GLN A 333 13.55 0.46 6.04
C GLN A 333 13.04 1.88 6.33
N PRO A 334 13.84 2.73 6.99
CA PRO A 334 13.48 4.12 7.21
C PRO A 334 13.37 4.87 5.89
N PHE A 335 12.58 5.96 5.88
CA PHE A 335 12.47 6.83 4.72
C PHE A 335 13.84 7.42 4.37
N PRO A 336 14.31 7.34 3.11
CA PRO A 336 15.61 7.88 2.73
C PRO A 336 15.60 9.40 2.72
N ASP A 337 16.74 9.99 3.09
CA ASP A 337 16.99 11.40 2.88
C ASP A 337 17.20 11.68 1.37
N ALA A 338 16.63 12.78 0.90
CA ALA A 338 16.92 13.26 -0.45
C ALA A 338 18.34 13.89 -0.49
N PRO A 339 19.12 13.65 -1.57
CA PRO A 339 20.46 14.24 -1.74
C PRO A 339 20.49 15.77 -1.75
#